data_AF-A0A2N5KPR4-F1
#
_entry.id   AF-A0A2N5KPR4-F1
#
_cell.length_a   1.000
_cell.length_b   1.000
_cell.length_c   1.000
_cell.angle_alpha   90.00
_cell.angle_beta   90.00
_cell.angle_gamma   90.00
#
_symmetry.space_group_name_H-M   'P 1'
#
loop_
_entity.id
_entity.type
_entity.pdbx_description
1 polymer ?
#
loop_
_entity_poly.entity_id
_entity_poly.type
_entity_poly.pdbx_seq_one_letter_code
_entity_poly.pdbx_strand_id
1 'polypeptide(L)'
;MFLLKKPSKPEIERFVSSQRNLPFSYGEVGSTRGEAPKGYVVDRYRVKLGEGEEAYERAKGALRSWRQFGLGWVSLHPGGAPVEVGTTVAVLASHVGFWSLNPARIIYVVEEGGDAVERFGFAYGTLPGHAERGEERFLIEWSHQDDSVFYDVFALS
;
A
#
# COMPACT_ATOMS: atom_id res chain seq x y z
N MET A 1 -13.17 1.44 -9.38
CA MET A 1 -14.50 1.86 -9.83
C MET A 1 -14.34 3.24 -10.41
N PHE A 2 -14.79 3.50 -11.63
CA PHE A 2 -14.68 4.82 -12.25
C PHE A 2 -15.95 5.63 -12.04
N LEU A 3 -15.80 6.94 -11.80
CA LEU A 3 -16.88 7.85 -11.41
C LEU A 3 -16.74 9.17 -12.17
N LEU A 4 -17.84 9.69 -12.71
CA LEU A 4 -17.86 10.99 -13.41
C LEU A 4 -17.84 12.19 -12.46
N LYS A 5 -18.06 11.97 -11.16
CA LYS A 5 -18.04 12.99 -10.11
C LYS A 5 -17.29 12.43 -8.90
N LYS A 6 -16.64 13.31 -8.14
CA LYS A 6 -16.00 12.93 -6.88
C LYS A 6 -17.05 12.31 -5.94
N PRO A 7 -16.85 11.08 -5.44
CA PRO A 7 -17.79 10.47 -4.51
C PRO A 7 -17.75 11.21 -3.18
N SER A 8 -18.91 11.33 -2.55
CA SER A 8 -19.05 11.84 -1.19
C SER A 8 -18.47 10.86 -0.17
N LYS A 9 -18.14 11.36 1.03
CA LYS A 9 -17.63 10.53 2.12
C LYS A 9 -18.54 9.33 2.45
N PRO A 10 -19.88 9.48 2.57
CA PRO A 10 -20.76 8.33 2.80
C PRO A 10 -20.76 7.30 1.66
N GLU A 11 -20.62 7.73 0.40
CA GLU A 11 -20.51 6.81 -0.74
C GLU A 11 -19.22 6.00 -0.67
N ILE A 12 -18.10 6.65 -0.32
CA ILE A 12 -16.81 5.98 -0.14
C ILE A 12 -16.88 4.98 1.02
N GLU A 13 -17.43 5.36 2.17
CA GLU A 13 -17.55 4.49 3.35
C GLU A 13 -18.43 3.27 3.06
N ARG A 14 -19.55 3.47 2.36
CA ARG A 14 -20.44 2.38 1.96
C ARG A 14 -19.77 1.46 0.95
N PHE A 15 -18.99 2.00 0.02
CA PHE A 15 -18.17 1.22 -0.91
C PHE A 15 -17.11 0.41 -0.17
N VAL A 16 -16.25 1.02 0.66
CA VAL A 16 -15.22 0.30 1.42
C VAL A 16 -15.84 -0.80 2.28
N SER A 17 -17.00 -0.54 2.89
CA SER A 17 -17.71 -1.55 3.69
C SER A 17 -18.22 -2.73 2.85
N SER A 18 -18.70 -2.51 1.63
CA SER A 18 -19.15 -3.60 0.74
C SER A 18 -18.00 -4.49 0.27
N GLN A 19 -16.76 -3.98 0.32
CA GLN A 19 -15.56 -4.71 -0.10
C GLN A 19 -14.99 -5.63 0.98
N ARG A 20 -15.35 -5.48 2.26
CA ARG A 20 -14.68 -6.15 3.40
C ARG A 20 -14.70 -7.68 3.39
N ASN A 21 -15.70 -8.29 2.76
CA ASN A 21 -15.87 -9.75 2.72
C ASN A 21 -15.69 -10.33 1.32
N LEU A 22 -15.36 -9.50 0.33
CA LEU A 22 -15.10 -9.99 -1.02
C LEU A 22 -13.73 -10.67 -1.09
N PRO A 23 -13.59 -11.68 -1.97
CA PRO A 23 -12.28 -12.26 -2.27
C PRO A 23 -11.38 -11.24 -2.98
N PHE A 24 -10.07 -11.49 -2.98
CA PHE A 24 -9.13 -10.75 -3.82
C PHE A 24 -9.42 -10.99 -5.30
N SER A 25 -9.05 -10.04 -6.15
CA SER A 25 -9.24 -10.14 -7.60
C SER A 25 -8.20 -11.02 -8.31
N TYR A 26 -7.26 -11.61 -7.57
CA TYR A 26 -6.15 -12.43 -8.06
C TYR A 26 -5.90 -13.63 -7.11
N GLY A 27 -5.14 -14.64 -7.56
CA GLY A 27 -4.97 -15.91 -6.84
C GLY A 27 -3.71 -16.00 -5.99
N GLU A 28 -2.63 -15.35 -6.41
CA GLU A 28 -1.27 -15.49 -5.87
C GLU A 28 -1.02 -14.57 -4.66
N VAL A 29 -1.95 -14.55 -3.71
CA VAL A 29 -1.95 -13.64 -2.55
C VAL A 29 -0.70 -13.85 -1.69
N GLY A 30 0.04 -12.77 -1.45
CA GLY A 30 1.24 -12.77 -0.62
C GLY A 30 2.57 -12.99 -1.35
N SER A 31 2.58 -12.99 -2.67
CA SER A 31 3.77 -13.26 -3.51
C SER A 31 4.90 -12.24 -3.38
N THR A 32 4.58 -11.00 -3.02
CA THR A 32 5.50 -9.87 -2.80
C THR A 32 6.35 -10.04 -1.53
N ARG A 33 6.15 -11.11 -0.77
CA ARG A 33 7.12 -11.60 0.23
C ARG A 33 8.37 -12.21 -0.39
N GLY A 34 8.26 -12.72 -1.61
CA GLY A 34 9.33 -13.42 -2.32
C GLY A 34 9.47 -12.93 -3.74
N GLU A 35 9.40 -13.85 -4.69
CA GLU A 35 9.53 -13.57 -6.11
C GLU A 35 8.17 -13.44 -6.80
N ALA A 36 8.13 -12.61 -7.83
CA ALA A 36 6.95 -12.42 -8.66
C ALA A 36 6.59 -13.73 -9.40
N PRO A 37 5.32 -14.17 -9.39
CA PRO A 37 4.86 -15.26 -10.24
C PRO A 37 4.99 -14.88 -11.72
N LYS A 38 5.12 -15.87 -12.60
CA LYS A 38 5.15 -15.64 -14.05
C LYS A 38 3.81 -15.05 -14.52
N GLY A 39 3.88 -14.09 -15.43
CA GLY A 39 2.70 -13.49 -16.08
C GLY A 39 2.21 -12.18 -15.45
N TYR A 40 2.83 -11.74 -14.36
CA TYR A 40 2.61 -10.41 -13.78
C TYR A 40 3.51 -9.36 -14.42
N VAL A 41 2.97 -8.14 -14.58
CA VAL A 41 3.79 -6.95 -14.73
C VAL A 41 4.36 -6.61 -13.35
N VAL A 42 5.68 -6.40 -13.30
CA VAL A 42 6.40 -6.15 -12.05
C VAL A 42 6.89 -4.72 -12.04
N ASP A 43 6.54 -3.99 -10.98
CA ASP A 43 7.17 -2.71 -10.65
C ASP A 43 8.00 -2.87 -9.37
N ARG A 44 9.23 -2.36 -9.40
CA ARG A 44 10.15 -2.31 -8.26
C ARG A 44 10.80 -0.95 -8.22
N TYR A 45 10.53 -0.22 -7.14
CA TYR A 45 11.10 1.08 -6.91
C TYR A 45 11.74 1.13 -5.53
N ARG A 46 12.98 1.61 -5.45
CA ARG A 46 13.70 1.77 -4.20
C ARG A 46 14.41 3.11 -4.17
N VAL A 47 14.26 3.84 -3.06
CA VAL A 47 14.89 5.15 -2.87
C VAL A 47 15.44 5.29 -1.46
N LYS A 48 16.65 5.84 -1.33
CA LYS A 48 17.26 6.17 -0.03
C LYS A 48 16.55 7.40 0.54
N LEU A 49 16.00 7.27 1.74
CA LEU A 49 15.30 8.33 2.46
C LEU A 49 16.23 9.13 3.38
N GLY A 50 17.29 8.49 3.87
CA GLY A 50 18.21 9.08 4.83
C GLY A 50 19.11 8.03 5.47
N GLU A 51 19.61 8.34 6.65
CA GLU A 51 20.50 7.49 7.45
C GLU A 51 20.08 7.55 8.92
N GLY A 52 20.32 6.46 9.66
CA GLY A 52 20.12 6.39 11.11
C GLY A 52 18.70 6.13 11.58
N GLU A 53 18.60 5.85 12.88
CA GLU A 53 17.37 5.53 13.61
C GLU A 53 16.29 6.61 13.45
N GLU A 54 16.67 7.90 13.51
CA GLU A 54 15.71 9.00 13.38
C GLU A 54 15.03 9.00 11.99
N ALA A 55 15.81 8.76 10.93
CA ALA A 55 15.25 8.66 9.58
C ALA A 55 14.33 7.45 9.46
N TYR A 56 14.71 6.31 10.07
CA TYR A 56 13.91 5.10 10.10
C TYR A 56 12.56 5.30 10.80
N GLU A 57 12.56 5.82 12.02
CA GLU A 57 11.32 6.03 12.80
C GLU A 57 10.40 7.07 12.15
N ARG A 58 10.96 8.13 11.54
CA ARG A 58 10.17 9.08 10.73
C ARG A 58 9.54 8.42 9.50
N ALA A 59 10.31 7.60 8.78
CA ALA A 59 9.84 6.91 7.59
C ALA A 59 8.74 5.87 7.94
N LYS A 60 8.95 5.09 9.00
CA LYS A 60 7.99 4.15 9.57
C LYS A 60 6.69 4.84 9.98
N GLY A 61 6.78 5.98 10.68
CA GLY A 61 5.62 6.81 11.03
C GLY A 61 4.88 7.35 9.80
N ALA A 62 5.61 7.79 8.78
CA ALA A 62 5.02 8.26 7.52
C ALA A 62 4.29 7.14 6.78
N LEU A 63 4.86 5.94 6.71
CA LEU A 63 4.23 4.78 6.07
C LEU A 63 2.97 4.33 6.84
N ARG A 64 3.06 4.25 8.18
CA ARG A 64 1.94 3.88 9.06
C ARG A 64 0.76 4.87 8.97
N SER A 65 1.04 6.13 8.65
CA SER A 65 0.04 7.18 8.46
C SER A 65 -0.35 7.42 6.99
N TRP A 66 0.05 6.51 6.09
CA TRP A 66 -0.34 6.51 4.67
C TRP A 66 0.13 7.74 3.87
N ARG A 67 1.25 8.36 4.27
CA ARG A 67 1.77 9.57 3.61
C ARG A 67 2.21 9.35 2.16
N GLN A 68 2.50 8.11 1.75
CA GLN A 68 2.78 7.75 0.37
C GLN A 68 1.61 8.05 -0.58
N PHE A 69 0.38 8.10 -0.07
CA PHE A 69 -0.81 8.54 -0.82
C PHE A 69 -1.10 10.04 -0.68
N GLY A 70 -0.11 10.84 -0.23
CA GLY A 70 -0.22 12.28 -0.06
C GLY A 70 0.17 13.10 -1.30
N LEU A 71 -0.10 12.62 -2.52
CA LEU A 71 0.41 13.22 -3.77
C LEU A 71 -0.42 14.38 -4.32
N GLY A 72 -1.44 14.84 -3.58
CA GLY A 72 -2.35 15.93 -3.99
C GLY A 72 -3.48 15.50 -4.94
N TRP A 73 -3.28 14.46 -5.74
CA TRP A 73 -4.30 13.88 -6.64
C TRP A 73 -4.83 12.51 -6.17
N VAL A 74 -4.23 11.92 -5.12
CA VAL A 74 -4.71 10.70 -4.46
C VAL A 74 -5.01 10.93 -2.97
N SER A 75 -5.89 10.10 -2.42
CA SER A 75 -6.19 10.07 -0.98
C SER A 75 -6.67 8.67 -0.55
N LEU A 76 -6.30 8.25 0.66
CA LEU A 76 -6.73 6.98 1.24
C LEU A 76 -8.01 7.15 2.07
N HIS A 77 -8.92 6.17 1.99
CA HIS A 77 -10.15 6.10 2.76
C HIS A 77 -10.35 4.71 3.42
N PRO A 78 -10.79 4.65 4.70
CA PRO A 78 -10.88 5.77 5.63
C PRO A 78 -9.49 6.33 5.93
N GLY A 79 -9.40 7.65 6.11
CA GLY A 79 -8.13 8.28 6.48
C GLY A 79 -7.64 7.76 7.84
N GLY A 80 -6.36 7.44 7.94
CA GLY A 80 -5.76 6.90 9.17
C GLY A 80 -6.18 5.46 9.49
N ALA A 81 -6.63 4.68 8.50
CA ALA A 81 -6.91 3.25 8.68
C ALA A 81 -5.71 2.54 9.33
N PRO A 82 -5.92 1.60 10.27
CA PRO A 82 -4.82 0.89 10.90
C PRO A 82 -4.09 -0.01 9.91
N VAL A 83 -2.77 -0.05 9.98
CA VAL A 83 -1.93 -0.98 9.21
C VAL A 83 -1.97 -2.35 9.90
N GLU A 84 -3.05 -3.08 9.65
CA GLU A 84 -3.35 -4.38 10.26
C GLU A 84 -3.91 -5.33 9.19
N VAL A 85 -3.60 -6.62 9.31
CA VAL A 85 -4.10 -7.63 8.37
C VAL A 85 -5.63 -7.66 8.38
N GLY A 86 -6.23 -7.62 7.19
CA GLY A 86 -7.67 -7.57 7.01
C GLY A 86 -8.25 -6.16 6.91
N THR A 87 -7.48 -5.11 7.22
CA THR A 87 -7.95 -3.72 7.04
C THR A 87 -8.25 -3.47 5.57
N THR A 88 -9.50 -3.13 5.27
CA THR A 88 -9.96 -2.77 3.92
C THR A 88 -9.96 -1.26 3.76
N VAL A 89 -9.30 -0.79 2.71
CA VAL A 89 -9.17 0.62 2.34
C VAL A 89 -9.59 0.84 0.90
N ALA A 90 -9.74 2.09 0.50
CA ALA A 90 -9.79 2.47 -0.90
C ALA A 90 -8.96 3.72 -1.18
N VAL A 91 -8.20 3.68 -2.27
CA VAL A 91 -7.48 4.85 -2.79
C VAL A 91 -8.40 5.57 -3.77
N LEU A 92 -8.77 6.81 -3.44
CA LEU A 92 -9.46 7.71 -4.35
C LEU A 92 -8.42 8.51 -5.12
N ALA A 93 -8.36 8.29 -6.44
CA ALA A 93 -7.54 9.08 -7.35
C ALA A 93 -8.41 10.02 -8.20
N SER A 94 -7.94 11.24 -8.36
CA SER A 94 -8.51 12.25 -9.26
C SER A 94 -7.79 12.21 -10.59
N HIS A 95 -8.55 12.10 -11.67
CA HIS A 95 -8.08 12.18 -13.03
C HIS A 95 -8.62 13.45 -13.69
N VAL A 96 -8.13 13.76 -14.90
CA VAL A 96 -8.71 14.85 -15.69
C VAL A 96 -10.12 14.44 -16.14
N GLY A 97 -11.13 15.03 -15.51
CA GLY A 97 -12.55 14.85 -15.86
C GLY A 97 -13.28 13.68 -15.19
N PHE A 98 -12.60 12.85 -14.39
CA PHE A 98 -13.24 11.73 -13.67
C PHE A 98 -12.42 11.28 -12.44
N TRP A 99 -12.93 10.31 -11.70
CA TRP A 99 -12.30 9.74 -10.50
C TRP A 99 -12.25 8.22 -10.56
N SER A 100 -11.27 7.61 -9.88
CA SER A 100 -11.27 6.18 -9.61
C SER A 100 -11.21 5.91 -8.11
N LEU A 101 -12.08 5.04 -7.63
CA LEU A 101 -12.04 4.52 -6.26
C LEU A 101 -11.57 3.07 -6.29
N ASN A 102 -10.39 2.82 -5.74
CA ASN A 102 -9.62 1.59 -5.90
C ASN A 102 -9.54 0.84 -4.56
N PRO A 103 -10.36 -0.20 -4.33
CA PRO A 103 -10.39 -0.93 -3.07
C PRO A 103 -9.27 -1.95 -2.94
N ALA A 104 -8.66 -2.01 -1.76
CA ALA A 104 -7.63 -2.97 -1.43
C ALA A 104 -7.77 -3.42 0.03
N ARG A 105 -7.17 -4.56 0.37
CA ARG A 105 -7.13 -5.05 1.75
C ARG A 105 -5.73 -5.47 2.13
N ILE A 106 -5.28 -5.06 3.31
CA ILE A 106 -3.99 -5.47 3.86
C ILE A 106 -4.00 -6.98 4.05
N ILE A 107 -3.00 -7.63 3.46
CA ILE A 107 -2.83 -9.08 3.46
C ILE A 107 -1.75 -9.54 4.42
N TYR A 108 -0.78 -8.67 4.70
CA TYR A 108 0.27 -8.90 5.69
C TYR A 108 0.95 -7.61 6.09
N VAL A 109 1.58 -7.67 7.27
CA VAL A 109 2.43 -6.63 7.83
C VAL A 109 3.83 -7.23 8.03
N VAL A 110 4.85 -6.41 7.84
CA VAL A 110 6.25 -6.72 8.08
C VAL A 110 6.68 -5.91 9.29
N GLU A 111 7.10 -6.59 10.35
CA GLU A 111 7.75 -6.03 11.53
C GLU A 111 8.90 -6.99 11.87
N GLU A 112 10.10 -6.66 11.37
CA GLU A 112 11.32 -7.48 11.56
C GLU A 112 12.39 -6.58 12.16
N GLY A 113 13.02 -7.02 13.26
CA GLY A 113 14.14 -6.32 13.88
C GLY A 113 15.28 -7.29 14.17
N GLY A 114 16.51 -6.80 14.10
CA GLY A 114 17.71 -7.60 14.31
C GLY A 114 19.01 -6.84 14.08
N ASP A 115 20.14 -7.51 14.34
CA ASP A 115 21.46 -6.87 14.36
C ASP A 115 21.86 -6.25 13.02
N ALA A 116 21.40 -6.80 11.89
CA ALA A 116 21.78 -6.36 10.55
C ALA A 116 20.80 -5.36 9.92
N VAL A 117 19.50 -5.55 10.14
CA VAL A 117 18.44 -4.76 9.50
C VAL A 117 17.22 -4.61 10.40
N GLU A 118 16.56 -3.48 10.27
CA GLU A 118 15.23 -3.19 10.80
C GLU A 118 14.26 -2.97 9.63
N ARG A 119 13.07 -3.57 9.68
CA ARG A 119 12.05 -3.45 8.63
C ARG A 119 10.67 -3.20 9.19
N PHE A 120 9.98 -2.27 8.56
CA PHE A 120 8.56 -2.05 8.76
C PHE A 120 7.84 -1.89 7.42
N GLY A 121 6.72 -2.57 7.24
CA GLY A 121 5.96 -2.44 6.01
C GLY A 121 4.65 -3.20 6.02
N PHE A 122 3.98 -3.20 4.89
CA PHE A 122 2.79 -4.00 4.66
C PHE A 122 2.59 -4.22 3.17
N ALA A 123 1.74 -5.17 2.83
CA ALA A 123 1.19 -5.25 1.48
C ALA A 123 -0.33 -5.27 1.54
N TYR A 124 -0.95 -4.71 0.51
CA TYR A 124 -2.36 -4.93 0.22
C TYR A 124 -2.54 -5.74 -1.06
N GLY A 125 -3.62 -6.50 -1.10
CA GLY A 125 -4.14 -7.12 -2.32
C GLY A 125 -5.33 -6.32 -2.85
N THR A 126 -5.45 -6.27 -4.18
CA THR A 126 -6.55 -5.57 -4.85
C THR A 126 -7.87 -6.34 -4.73
N LEU A 127 -8.98 -5.61 -4.56
CA LEU A 127 -10.34 -6.15 -4.47
C LEU A 127 -11.15 -5.86 -5.75
N PRO A 128 -12.33 -6.49 -5.94
CA PRO A 128 -13.19 -6.24 -7.08
C PRO A 128 -13.47 -4.74 -7.31
N GLY A 129 -13.26 -4.31 -8.55
CA GLY A 129 -13.40 -2.91 -8.93
C GLY A 129 -12.13 -2.07 -8.71
N HIS A 130 -11.03 -2.62 -8.20
CA HIS A 130 -9.73 -1.95 -8.33
C HIS A 130 -9.34 -1.83 -9.80
N ALA A 131 -8.67 -0.73 -10.19
CA ALA A 131 -8.25 -0.51 -11.58
C ALA A 131 -7.22 -1.55 -12.05
N GLU A 132 -6.36 -2.00 -11.12
CA GLU A 132 -5.38 -3.06 -11.31
C GLU A 132 -5.79 -4.37 -10.64
N ARG A 133 -5.07 -5.45 -10.94
CA ARG A 133 -5.29 -6.79 -10.38
C ARG A 133 -3.98 -7.42 -9.90
N GLY A 134 -3.74 -7.37 -8.60
CA GLY A 134 -2.61 -8.02 -7.97
C GLY A 134 -2.38 -7.48 -6.56
N GLU A 135 -1.13 -7.17 -6.22
CA GLU A 135 -0.77 -6.75 -4.88
C GLU A 135 0.42 -5.81 -4.89
N GLU A 136 0.53 -4.98 -3.85
CA GLU A 136 1.61 -4.01 -3.72
C GLU A 136 2.12 -4.00 -2.28
N ARG A 137 3.43 -4.17 -2.13
CA ARG A 137 4.17 -4.07 -0.87
C ARG A 137 4.85 -2.71 -0.77
N PHE A 138 4.71 -2.09 0.39
CA PHE A 138 5.45 -0.91 0.82
C PHE A 138 6.34 -1.28 2.01
N LEU A 139 7.61 -0.93 1.96
CA LEU A 139 8.58 -1.33 2.98
C LEU A 139 9.56 -0.19 3.28
N ILE A 140 9.78 0.04 4.57
CA ILE A 140 10.92 0.77 5.10
C ILE A 140 11.94 -0.25 5.57
N GLU A 141 13.18 -0.08 5.14
CA GLU A 141 14.31 -0.90 5.57
C GLU A 141 15.43 0.02 6.06
N TRP A 142 15.95 -0.25 7.26
CA TRP A 142 17.17 0.37 7.77
C TRP A 142 18.26 -0.70 7.85
N SER A 143 19.36 -0.46 7.14
CA SER A 143 20.55 -1.31 7.14
C SER A 143 21.54 -0.80 8.17
N HIS A 144 21.90 -1.61 9.16
CA HIS A 144 22.90 -1.26 10.17
C HIS A 144 24.33 -1.36 9.64
N GLN A 145 24.55 -1.94 8.46
CA GLN A 145 25.88 -2.09 7.87
C GLN A 145 26.44 -0.76 7.36
N ASP A 146 25.58 0.07 6.78
CA ASP A 146 25.93 1.35 6.15
C ASP A 146 25.01 2.50 6.60
N ASP A 147 24.26 2.26 7.67
CA ASP A 147 23.30 3.15 8.31
C ASP A 147 22.17 3.67 7.41
N SER A 148 21.96 3.06 6.24
CA SER A 148 21.07 3.59 5.22
C SER A 148 19.59 3.22 5.47
N VAL A 149 18.70 4.19 5.27
CA VAL A 149 17.24 4.00 5.35
C VAL A 149 16.63 4.10 3.96
N PHE A 150 15.87 3.09 3.55
CA PHE A 150 15.25 2.99 2.23
C PHE A 150 13.73 2.87 2.33
N TYR A 151 13.05 3.42 1.32
CA TYR A 151 11.68 3.09 0.96
C TYR A 151 11.70 2.21 -0.28
N ASP A 152 11.03 1.06 -0.21
CA ASP A 152 10.93 0.06 -1.26
C ASP A 152 9.46 -0.24 -1.55
N VAL A 153 9.13 -0.24 -2.85
CA VAL A 153 7.83 -0.61 -3.39
C VAL A 153 8.03 -1.81 -4.30
N PHE A 154 7.23 -2.85 -4.10
CA PHE A 154 7.18 -4.01 -4.99
C PHE A 154 5.72 -4.33 -5.31
N ALA A 155 5.34 -4.14 -6.58
CA ALA A 155 3.98 -4.34 -7.08
C ALA A 155 3.92 -5.42 -8.16
N LEU A 156 2.80 -6.15 -8.17
CA LEU A 156 2.43 -7.15 -9.16
C LEU A 156 1.04 -6.76 -9.73
N SER A 157 0.89 -6.68 -11.05
CA SER A 157 -0.41 -6.42 -11.71
C SER A 157 -0.62 -7.14 -13.04
#